data_AF-A0A1H3BI96-F1
#
_entry.id   AF-A0A1H3BI96-F1
#
_cell.length_a   1.000
_cell.length_b   1.000
_cell.length_c   1.000
_cell.angle_alpha   90.00
_cell.angle_beta   90.00
_cell.angle_gamma   90.00
#
_symmetry.space_group_name_H-M   'P 1'
#
loop_
_entity.id
_entity.type
_entity.pdbx_description
1 polymer ?
#
loop_
_entity_poly.entity_id
_entity_poly.type
_entity_poly.pdbx_seq_one_letter_code
_entity_poly.pdbx_strand_id
1 'polypeptide(L)'
;MTYVLQNTDIFNENIDEKFKDAFLKHQDDYNKDEVYKLIISFHVNYLNDQSFEEISLPVKSKISKNTRNDKIYDLLSFQLDKIEQILSEHGIITYNTTIQGVYLDKEDIIKIEIKEDKVEQKYEGDRKNNRRLTMRSIVPSLPSTCEIASKLATENLNKIYNDFMSVIRNKKIMSEILGIEETEDDNQLFKVFVEQYGDLWLATEERKRELLTNFQERSMIILRKYSDNH
;
A
#
# COMPACT_ATOMS: atom_id res chain seq x y z
N MET A 1 11.30 -12.00 -11.64
CA MET A 1 11.12 -13.45 -11.53
C MET A 1 10.06 -13.79 -10.49
N THR A 2 9.41 -14.95 -10.62
CA THR A 2 8.36 -15.43 -9.71
C THR A 2 8.61 -16.89 -9.37
N TYR A 3 8.57 -17.22 -8.08
CA TYR A 3 8.62 -18.58 -7.55
C TYR A 3 7.28 -18.93 -6.92
N VAL A 4 6.83 -20.15 -7.11
CA VAL A 4 5.62 -20.68 -6.46
C VAL A 4 6.02 -21.92 -5.68
N LEU A 5 6.06 -21.79 -4.35
CA LEU A 5 6.30 -22.90 -3.44
C LEU A 5 4.98 -23.62 -3.24
N GLN A 6 4.94 -24.93 -3.53
CA GLN A 6 3.75 -25.77 -3.42
C GLN A 6 3.75 -26.55 -2.11
N ASN A 7 2.57 -27.00 -1.65
CA ASN A 7 2.36 -27.78 -0.44
C ASN A 7 3.04 -27.13 0.78
N THR A 8 2.83 -25.82 0.94
CA THR A 8 3.43 -25.06 2.03
C THR A 8 2.60 -23.83 2.36
N ASP A 9 2.66 -23.44 3.62
CA ASP A 9 2.02 -22.23 4.14
C ASP A 9 3.05 -21.31 4.77
N ILE A 10 2.63 -20.07 5.07
CA ILE A 10 3.51 -19.02 5.58
C ILE A 10 3.99 -19.26 7.01
N PHE A 11 3.38 -20.20 7.71
CA PHE A 11 3.74 -20.59 9.07
C PHE A 11 4.69 -21.80 9.11
N ASN A 12 4.99 -22.41 7.95
CA ASN A 12 6.00 -23.44 7.84
C ASN A 12 7.38 -22.92 8.28
N GLU A 13 7.96 -23.55 9.30
CA GLU A 13 9.27 -23.16 9.85
C GLU A 13 10.43 -23.32 8.85
N ASN A 14 10.27 -24.19 7.85
CA ASN A 14 11.27 -24.52 6.83
C ASN A 14 10.98 -23.90 5.45
N ILE A 15 10.20 -22.81 5.42
CA ILE A 15 9.91 -22.07 4.19
C ILE A 15 11.18 -21.57 3.48
N ASP A 16 12.19 -21.25 4.27
CA ASP A 16 13.52 -20.81 3.85
C ASP A 16 14.25 -21.89 3.06
N GLU A 17 14.26 -23.12 3.54
CA GLU A 17 14.87 -24.25 2.80
C GLU A 17 14.18 -24.46 1.45
N LYS A 18 12.83 -24.50 1.45
CA LYS A 18 12.04 -24.65 0.21
C LYS A 18 12.31 -23.51 -0.77
N PHE A 19 12.40 -22.28 -0.28
CA PHE A 19 12.71 -21.13 -1.11
C PHE A 19 14.14 -21.20 -1.65
N LYS A 20 15.12 -21.54 -0.81
CA LYS A 20 16.53 -21.67 -1.20
C LYS A 20 16.69 -22.66 -2.34
N ASP A 21 16.07 -23.82 -2.25
CA ASP A 21 16.11 -24.84 -3.31
C ASP A 21 15.50 -24.36 -4.64
N ALA A 22 14.45 -23.55 -4.58
CA ALA A 22 13.84 -22.96 -5.77
C ALA A 22 14.69 -21.81 -6.34
N PHE A 23 15.25 -20.97 -5.48
CA PHE A 23 16.08 -19.83 -5.83
C PHE A 23 17.40 -20.24 -6.48
N LEU A 24 18.10 -21.24 -5.91
CA LEU A 24 19.41 -21.70 -6.39
C LEU A 24 19.41 -22.18 -7.84
N LYS A 25 18.25 -22.66 -8.34
CA LYS A 25 18.09 -23.08 -9.75
C LYS A 25 18.16 -21.92 -10.74
N HIS A 26 17.99 -20.69 -10.25
CA HIS A 26 17.83 -19.48 -11.04
C HIS A 26 18.64 -18.30 -10.48
N GLN A 27 19.59 -18.54 -9.59
CA GLN A 27 20.35 -17.47 -8.94
C GLN A 27 21.18 -16.66 -9.93
N ASP A 28 21.65 -17.30 -11.00
CA ASP A 28 22.50 -16.68 -12.02
C ASP A 28 21.71 -15.76 -12.97
N ASP A 29 20.37 -15.80 -12.91
CA ASP A 29 19.49 -14.91 -13.68
C ASP A 29 19.44 -13.49 -13.09
N TYR A 30 19.99 -13.28 -11.88
CA TYR A 30 20.00 -11.98 -11.21
C TYR A 30 21.33 -11.26 -11.37
N ASN A 31 21.24 -9.97 -11.67
CA ASN A 31 22.38 -9.07 -11.72
C ASN A 31 22.66 -8.53 -10.31
N LYS A 32 23.86 -8.79 -9.79
CA LYS A 32 24.26 -8.35 -8.43
C LYS A 32 24.44 -6.84 -8.29
N ASP A 33 24.57 -6.13 -9.40
CA ASP A 33 24.68 -4.67 -9.42
C ASP A 33 23.31 -3.97 -9.41
N GLU A 34 22.23 -4.73 -9.63
CA GLU A 34 20.86 -4.24 -9.62
C GLU A 34 20.22 -4.32 -8.23
N VAL A 35 19.11 -3.59 -8.08
CA VAL A 35 18.32 -3.56 -6.85
C VAL A 35 16.98 -4.20 -7.14
N TYR A 36 16.48 -4.96 -6.17
CA TYR A 36 15.25 -5.70 -6.32
C TYR A 36 14.20 -5.33 -5.27
N LYS A 37 12.94 -5.49 -5.65
CA LYS A 37 11.78 -5.53 -4.77
C LYS A 37 11.38 -6.99 -4.55
N LEU A 38 11.18 -7.36 -3.29
CA LEU A 38 10.69 -8.68 -2.85
C LEU A 38 9.23 -8.57 -2.42
N ILE A 39 8.38 -9.44 -2.95
CA ILE A 39 6.98 -9.57 -2.53
C ILE A 39 6.70 -11.04 -2.26
N ILE A 40 6.36 -11.37 -1.02
CA ILE A 40 5.92 -12.70 -0.60
C ILE A 40 4.41 -12.63 -0.39
N SER A 41 3.67 -13.46 -1.11
CA SER A 41 2.21 -13.57 -1.01
C SER A 41 1.82 -14.95 -0.52
N PHE A 42 0.93 -15.00 0.47
CA PHE A 42 0.35 -16.23 1.01
C PHE A 42 -1.18 -16.14 1.01
N HIS A 43 -1.86 -17.28 1.15
CA HIS A 43 -3.31 -17.28 1.20
C HIS A 43 -3.84 -16.73 2.54
N VAL A 44 -4.69 -15.70 2.49
CA VAL A 44 -5.18 -14.98 3.68
C VAL A 44 -5.95 -15.87 4.67
N ASN A 45 -6.55 -16.97 4.21
CA ASN A 45 -7.27 -17.91 5.09
C ASN A 45 -6.39 -18.53 6.17
N TYR A 46 -5.06 -18.60 5.99
CA TYR A 46 -4.17 -19.08 7.05
C TYR A 46 -4.23 -18.22 8.31
N LEU A 47 -4.59 -16.94 8.21
CA LEU A 47 -4.80 -16.12 9.39
C LEU A 47 -5.91 -16.64 10.32
N ASN A 48 -6.75 -17.57 9.86
CA ASN A 48 -7.79 -18.22 10.67
C ASN A 48 -7.33 -19.53 11.30
N ASP A 49 -6.21 -20.09 10.86
CA ASP A 49 -5.64 -21.29 11.44
C ASP A 49 -5.20 -21.00 12.89
N GLN A 50 -5.34 -21.98 13.78
CA GLN A 50 -4.85 -21.89 15.16
C GLN A 50 -3.45 -22.49 15.32
N SER A 51 -2.98 -23.27 14.34
CA SER A 51 -1.67 -23.94 14.37
C SER A 51 -0.50 -22.97 14.59
N PHE A 52 -0.62 -21.72 14.13
CA PHE A 52 0.44 -20.72 14.33
C PHE A 52 0.62 -20.30 15.79
N GLU A 53 -0.37 -20.53 16.66
CA GLU A 53 -0.26 -20.17 18.09
C GLU A 53 0.77 -21.05 18.82
N GLU A 54 1.05 -22.23 18.28
CA GLU A 54 2.01 -23.20 18.80
C GLU A 54 3.45 -22.95 18.33
N ILE A 55 3.64 -22.07 17.34
CA ILE A 55 4.96 -21.76 16.77
C ILE A 55 5.77 -20.94 17.77
N SER A 56 6.93 -21.49 18.13
CA SER A 56 7.88 -20.83 19.02
C SER A 56 8.78 -19.88 18.23
N LEU A 57 8.46 -18.60 18.26
CA LEU A 57 9.32 -17.57 17.69
C LEU A 57 10.50 -17.26 18.61
N PRO A 58 11.72 -17.07 18.08
CA PRO A 58 12.82 -16.54 18.88
C PRO A 58 12.41 -15.17 19.42
N VAL A 59 12.53 -15.00 20.75
CA VAL A 59 12.01 -13.84 21.48
C VAL A 59 12.60 -12.55 20.91
N LYS A 60 11.82 -11.82 20.10
CA LYS A 60 12.14 -10.44 19.77
C LYS A 60 11.79 -9.58 20.99
N SER A 61 12.82 -8.99 21.58
CA SER A 61 12.70 -8.10 22.74
C SER A 61 11.98 -6.81 22.36
N LYS A 62 10.65 -6.80 22.35
CA LYS A 62 9.84 -5.58 22.42
C LYS A 62 8.46 -5.91 22.94
N ILE A 63 8.07 -5.12 23.93
CA ILE A 63 6.79 -5.00 24.63
C ILE A 63 5.60 -5.21 23.67
N SER A 64 5.27 -6.46 23.35
CA SER A 64 4.03 -6.80 22.66
C SER A 64 2.96 -7.05 23.73
N LYS A 65 1.71 -6.68 23.44
CA LYS A 65 0.60 -6.95 24.35
C LYS A 65 0.21 -8.44 24.35
N ASN A 66 1.03 -9.27 23.70
CA ASN A 66 0.85 -10.69 23.45
C ASN A 66 -0.53 -11.01 22.85
N THR A 67 -1.02 -10.12 21.96
CA THR A 67 -2.27 -10.36 21.26
C THR A 67 -2.05 -11.30 20.08
N ARG A 68 -3.12 -11.96 19.63
CA ARG A 68 -3.10 -12.81 18.42
C ARG A 68 -2.53 -12.08 17.21
N ASN A 69 -2.90 -10.81 17.03
CA ASN A 69 -2.40 -9.99 15.92
C ASN A 69 -0.90 -9.73 16.06
N ASP A 70 -0.42 -9.37 17.25
CA ASP A 70 1.02 -9.15 17.46
C ASP A 70 1.84 -10.38 17.07
N LYS A 71 1.39 -11.58 17.48
CA LYS A 71 2.02 -12.86 17.09
C LYS A 71 2.06 -13.06 15.58
N ILE A 72 0.97 -12.76 14.86
CA ILE A 72 0.93 -12.85 13.40
C ILE A 72 1.96 -11.90 12.78
N TYR A 73 2.02 -10.65 13.24
CA TYR A 73 3.01 -9.68 12.73
C TYR A 73 4.44 -10.13 13.00
N ASP A 74 4.72 -10.64 14.20
CA ASP A 74 6.05 -11.16 14.57
C ASP A 74 6.45 -12.36 13.71
N LEU A 75 5.51 -13.28 13.47
CA LEU A 75 5.71 -14.47 12.65
C LEU A 75 5.97 -14.10 11.19
N LEU A 76 5.14 -13.25 10.60
CA LEU A 76 5.34 -12.77 9.23
C LEU A 76 6.65 -11.98 9.10
N SER A 77 7.01 -11.16 10.10
CA SER A 77 8.31 -10.49 10.14
C SER A 77 9.46 -11.49 10.13
N PHE A 78 9.36 -12.55 10.93
CA PHE A 78 10.39 -13.58 11.04
C PHE A 78 10.56 -14.35 9.73
N GLN A 79 9.46 -14.70 9.06
CA GLN A 79 9.49 -15.41 7.78
C GLN A 79 10.04 -14.53 6.66
N LEU A 80 9.69 -13.25 6.67
CA LEU A 80 10.28 -12.26 5.77
C LEU A 80 11.80 -12.14 5.99
N ASP A 81 12.25 -12.07 7.25
CA ASP A 81 13.68 -12.03 7.61
C ASP A 81 14.44 -13.23 7.03
N LYS A 82 13.89 -14.44 7.20
CA LYS A 82 14.50 -15.68 6.69
C LYS A 82 14.68 -15.67 5.16
N ILE A 83 13.64 -15.27 4.42
CA ILE A 83 13.68 -15.22 2.96
C ILE A 83 14.62 -14.11 2.46
N GLU A 84 14.61 -12.95 3.11
CA GLU A 84 15.55 -11.86 2.80
C GLU A 84 17.00 -12.28 3.04
N GLN A 85 17.26 -13.02 4.13
CA GLN A 85 18.60 -13.50 4.44
C GLN A 85 19.16 -14.35 3.29
N ILE A 86 18.37 -15.27 2.73
CA ILE A 86 18.78 -16.10 1.57
C ILE A 86 19.23 -15.23 0.40
N LEU A 87 18.46 -14.18 0.06
CA LEU A 87 18.82 -13.29 -1.04
C LEU A 87 20.12 -12.53 -0.74
N SER A 88 20.25 -12.01 0.48
CA SER A 88 21.45 -11.27 0.91
C SER A 88 22.72 -12.14 0.91
N GLU A 89 22.62 -13.41 1.32
CA GLU A 89 23.73 -14.37 1.33
C GLU A 89 24.28 -14.64 -0.08
N HIS A 90 23.44 -14.48 -1.10
CA HIS A 90 23.82 -14.65 -2.51
C HIS A 90 24.14 -13.33 -3.21
N GLY A 91 24.21 -12.22 -2.46
CA GLY A 91 24.57 -10.90 -2.97
C GLY A 91 23.44 -10.15 -3.68
N ILE A 92 22.19 -10.58 -3.51
CA ILE A 92 21.02 -9.91 -4.09
C ILE A 92 20.54 -8.83 -3.12
N ILE A 93 20.56 -7.58 -3.57
CA ILE A 93 20.18 -6.43 -2.75
C ILE A 93 18.69 -6.16 -2.92
N THR A 94 17.93 -6.30 -1.83
CA THR A 94 16.52 -5.92 -1.77
C THR A 94 16.32 -4.64 -0.96
N TYR A 95 15.58 -3.68 -1.52
CA TYR A 95 15.31 -2.40 -0.86
C TYR A 95 13.89 -2.31 -0.29
N ASN A 96 12.93 -2.81 -1.07
CA ASN A 96 11.53 -2.84 -0.71
C ASN A 96 11.12 -4.30 -0.57
N THR A 97 10.71 -4.68 0.62
CA THR A 97 10.28 -6.03 0.91
C THR A 97 8.91 -6.03 1.55
N THR A 98 8.06 -6.92 1.07
CA THR A 98 6.67 -7.01 1.50
C THR A 98 6.30 -8.45 1.71
N ILE A 99 5.65 -8.75 2.83
CA ILE A 99 4.92 -10.00 3.04
C ILE A 99 3.44 -9.67 3.20
N GLN A 100 2.59 -10.32 2.41
CA GLN A 100 1.18 -9.98 2.33
C GLN A 100 0.27 -11.21 2.21
N GLY A 101 -0.86 -11.19 2.90
CA GLY A 101 -1.93 -12.17 2.68
C GLY A 101 -2.89 -11.69 1.61
N VAL A 102 -3.15 -12.55 0.63
CA VAL A 102 -4.06 -12.30 -0.50
C VAL A 102 -4.92 -13.55 -0.73
N TYR A 103 -5.96 -13.46 -1.57
CA TYR A 103 -6.66 -14.64 -2.05
C TYR A 103 -5.88 -15.23 -3.22
N LEU A 104 -5.05 -16.24 -2.93
CA LEU A 104 -4.37 -17.03 -3.96
C LEU A 104 -5.29 -18.10 -4.53
N ASP A 105 -4.97 -18.64 -5.71
CA ASP A 105 -5.80 -19.69 -6.35
C ASP A 105 -5.87 -20.98 -5.53
N LYS A 106 -4.90 -21.19 -4.63
CA LYS A 106 -4.82 -22.31 -3.70
C LYS A 106 -4.37 -21.82 -2.34
N GLU A 107 -4.78 -22.53 -1.29
CA GLU A 107 -4.34 -22.20 0.07
C GLU A 107 -2.87 -22.58 0.26
N ASP A 108 -2.50 -23.81 -0.08
CA ASP A 108 -1.19 -24.44 0.17
C ASP A 108 -0.04 -23.97 -0.73
N ILE A 109 -0.10 -22.73 -1.21
CA ILE A 109 0.96 -22.13 -2.02
C ILE A 109 1.45 -20.82 -1.44
N ILE A 110 2.74 -20.56 -1.66
CA ILE A 110 3.36 -19.26 -1.41
C ILE A 110 3.98 -18.77 -2.69
N LYS A 111 3.64 -17.55 -3.07
CA LYS A 111 4.17 -16.89 -4.26
C LYS A 111 5.22 -15.87 -3.84
N ILE A 112 6.43 -16.01 -4.37
CA ILE A 112 7.54 -15.09 -4.10
C ILE A 112 7.91 -14.41 -5.40
N GLU A 113 7.74 -13.10 -5.48
CA GLU A 113 8.07 -12.27 -6.64
C GLU A 113 9.29 -11.41 -6.32
N ILE A 114 10.30 -11.48 -7.19
CA ILE A 114 11.50 -10.65 -7.13
C ILE A 114 11.56 -9.85 -8.41
N LYS A 115 11.46 -8.53 -8.32
CA LYS A 115 11.39 -7.64 -9.49
C LYS A 115 12.49 -6.60 -9.40
N GLU A 116 13.19 -6.37 -10.50
CA GLU A 116 14.14 -5.26 -10.60
C GLU A 116 13.41 -3.94 -10.30
N ASP A 117 13.96 -3.16 -9.38
CA ASP A 117 13.43 -1.86 -9.00
C ASP A 117 14.20 -0.77 -9.77
N LYS A 118 13.58 -0.29 -10.85
CA LYS A 118 14.16 0.70 -11.77
C LYS A 118 13.93 2.15 -11.34
N VAL A 119 13.31 2.38 -10.18
CA VAL A 119 13.03 3.74 -9.73
C VAL A 119 14.36 4.45 -9.48
N GLU A 120 14.62 5.55 -10.20
CA GLU A 120 15.76 6.44 -9.93
C GLU A 120 15.63 6.99 -8.51
N GLN A 121 16.39 6.43 -7.57
CA GLN A 121 16.33 6.88 -6.18
C GLN A 121 17.24 8.09 -5.98
N LYS A 122 16.63 9.19 -5.55
CA LYS A 122 17.35 10.38 -5.07
C LYS A 122 18.06 10.01 -3.76
N TYR A 123 19.38 10.10 -3.76
CA TYR A 123 20.18 9.95 -2.56
C TYR A 123 19.94 11.14 -1.62
N GLU A 124 19.49 10.89 -0.39
CA GLU A 124 19.50 11.90 0.67
C GLU A 124 20.85 11.83 1.41
N GLY A 125 21.72 12.82 1.16
CA GLY A 125 22.89 13.09 1.99
C GLY A 125 24.21 13.36 1.25
N ASP A 126 25.13 14.02 1.96
CA ASP A 126 26.52 14.18 1.53
C ASP A 126 27.22 12.82 1.42
N ARG A 127 28.04 12.69 0.37
CA ARG A 127 28.69 11.52 -0.24
C ARG A 127 29.34 10.43 0.66
N LYS A 128 29.30 10.51 1.99
CA LYS A 128 29.98 9.57 2.90
C LYS A 128 29.07 8.59 3.64
N ASN A 129 27.74 8.75 3.64
CA ASN A 129 26.83 7.89 4.40
C ASN A 129 25.52 7.55 3.67
N ASN A 130 25.59 7.34 2.35
CA ASN A 130 24.44 6.93 1.52
C ASN A 130 24.00 5.48 1.82
N ARG A 131 23.39 5.25 2.98
CA ARG A 131 22.60 4.04 3.22
C ARG A 131 21.21 4.27 2.64
N ARG A 132 20.86 3.44 1.66
CA ARG A 132 19.51 3.40 1.09
C ARG A 132 18.51 3.07 2.22
N LEU A 133 17.42 3.82 2.35
CA LEU A 133 16.36 3.58 3.34
C LEU A 133 15.57 2.29 3.05
N THR A 134 16.00 1.14 3.56
CA THR A 134 15.23 -0.11 3.40
C THR A 134 13.81 0.03 3.94
N MET A 135 12.82 -0.28 3.09
CA MET A 135 11.40 -0.26 3.44
C MET A 135 10.87 -1.68 3.57
N ARG A 136 10.34 -2.00 4.74
CA ARG A 136 9.71 -3.28 5.04
C ARG A 136 8.23 -3.10 5.29
N SER A 137 7.41 -3.96 4.69
CA SER A 137 5.95 -3.93 4.84
C SER A 137 5.42 -5.32 5.21
N ILE A 138 4.61 -5.37 6.27
CA ILE A 138 3.91 -6.58 6.71
C ILE A 138 2.43 -6.28 6.63
N VAL A 139 1.73 -6.95 5.72
CA VAL A 139 0.31 -6.74 5.44
C VAL A 139 -0.42 -8.07 5.60
N PRO A 140 -0.79 -8.47 6.83
CA PRO A 140 -1.36 -9.81 7.05
C PRO A 140 -2.56 -10.11 6.14
N SER A 141 -3.46 -9.14 5.94
CA SER A 141 -4.57 -9.24 4.99
C SER A 141 -4.63 -8.00 4.11
N LEU A 142 -4.13 -8.11 2.88
CA LEU A 142 -4.24 -7.04 1.89
C LEU A 142 -5.71 -6.67 1.60
N PRO A 143 -6.66 -7.64 1.45
CA PRO A 143 -8.07 -7.30 1.26
C PRO A 143 -8.62 -6.43 2.39
N SER A 144 -8.41 -6.83 3.65
CA SER A 144 -8.90 -6.06 4.80
C SER A 144 -8.21 -4.71 4.93
N THR A 145 -6.90 -4.63 4.65
CA THR A 145 -6.17 -3.34 4.62
C THR A 145 -6.71 -2.42 3.54
N CYS A 146 -6.99 -2.94 2.34
CA CYS A 146 -7.59 -2.19 1.24
C CYS A 146 -9.00 -1.70 1.57
N GLU A 147 -9.84 -2.52 2.20
CA GLU A 147 -11.18 -2.13 2.66
C GLU A 147 -11.11 -0.98 3.68
N ILE A 148 -10.24 -1.10 4.68
CA ILE A 148 -10.03 -0.05 5.69
C ILE A 148 -9.54 1.24 5.03
N ALA A 149 -8.53 1.15 4.16
CA ALA A 149 -7.98 2.31 3.46
C ALA A 149 -9.05 2.99 2.58
N SER A 150 -9.86 2.21 1.86
CA SER A 150 -10.94 2.71 1.01
C SER A 150 -12.04 3.40 1.82
N LYS A 151 -12.40 2.82 2.98
CA LYS A 151 -13.34 3.42 3.91
C LYS A 151 -12.83 4.77 4.42
N LEU A 152 -11.59 4.81 4.91
CA LEU A 152 -10.99 6.06 5.41
C LEU A 152 -10.89 7.12 4.32
N ALA A 153 -10.48 6.73 3.11
CA ALA A 153 -10.43 7.63 1.96
C ALA A 153 -11.82 8.22 1.66
N THR A 154 -12.85 7.38 1.64
CA THR A 154 -14.24 7.81 1.41
C THR A 154 -14.74 8.74 2.52
N GLU A 155 -14.49 8.42 3.78
CA GLU A 155 -14.89 9.25 4.93
C GLU A 155 -14.27 10.65 4.87
N ASN A 156 -12.98 10.73 4.61
CA ASN A 156 -12.29 12.02 4.50
C ASN A 156 -12.67 12.79 3.24
N LEU A 157 -12.85 12.13 2.09
CA LEU A 157 -13.33 12.81 0.88
C LEU A 157 -14.73 13.36 1.06
N ASN A 158 -15.62 12.61 1.71
CA ASN A 158 -16.94 13.11 2.09
C ASN A 158 -16.85 14.34 2.99
N LYS A 159 -15.94 14.33 3.98
CA LYS A 159 -15.72 15.49 4.85
C LYS A 159 -15.28 16.71 4.04
N ILE A 160 -14.27 16.55 3.17
CA ILE A 160 -13.78 17.64 2.32
C ILE A 160 -14.90 18.17 1.41
N TYR A 161 -15.66 17.29 0.76
CA TYR A 161 -16.79 17.68 -0.08
C TYR A 161 -17.84 18.47 0.71
N ASN A 162 -18.20 17.98 1.90
CA ASN A 162 -19.15 18.66 2.78
C ASN A 162 -18.65 20.03 3.24
N ASP A 163 -17.35 20.17 3.51
CA ASP A 163 -16.74 21.46 3.85
C ASP A 163 -16.91 22.46 2.69
N PHE A 164 -16.67 22.04 1.44
CA PHE A 164 -16.93 22.89 0.26
C PHE A 164 -18.41 23.22 0.08
N MET A 165 -19.29 22.22 0.19
CA MET A 165 -20.74 22.43 0.07
C MET A 165 -21.31 23.31 1.17
N SER A 166 -20.72 23.31 2.37
CA SER A 166 -21.12 24.20 3.48
C SER A 166 -20.89 25.68 3.18
N VAL A 167 -19.93 25.99 2.30
CA VAL A 167 -19.60 27.34 1.84
C VAL A 167 -20.46 27.72 0.63
N ILE A 168 -20.54 26.84 -0.38
CA ILE A 168 -21.27 27.14 -1.63
C ILE A 168 -22.79 27.12 -1.41
N ARG A 169 -23.29 26.17 -0.61
CA ARG A 169 -24.71 26.00 -0.20
C ARG A 169 -25.73 25.87 -1.34
N ASN A 170 -25.28 25.75 -2.58
CA ASN A 170 -26.13 25.72 -3.76
C ASN A 170 -25.60 24.68 -4.76
N LYS A 171 -26.42 23.65 -5.03
CA LYS A 171 -26.06 22.50 -5.87
C LYS A 171 -25.92 22.87 -7.35
N LYS A 172 -26.70 23.84 -7.84
CA LYS A 172 -26.53 24.40 -9.19
C LYS A 172 -25.18 25.09 -9.36
N ILE A 173 -24.80 25.93 -8.38
CA ILE A 173 -23.48 26.58 -8.38
C ILE A 173 -22.37 25.52 -8.33
N MET A 174 -22.52 24.50 -7.48
CA MET A 174 -21.56 23.39 -7.41
C MET A 174 -21.48 22.62 -8.74
N SER A 175 -22.62 22.34 -9.40
CA SER A 175 -22.66 21.70 -10.72
C SER A 175 -21.86 22.49 -11.75
N GLU A 176 -22.02 23.82 -11.78
CA GLU A 176 -21.25 24.70 -12.66
C GLU A 176 -19.76 24.75 -12.30
N ILE A 177 -19.39 24.77 -11.02
CA ILE A 177 -17.98 24.73 -10.57
C ILE A 177 -17.31 23.42 -11.01
N LEU A 178 -18.04 22.31 -10.90
CA LEU A 178 -17.60 20.99 -11.33
C LEU A 178 -17.66 20.82 -12.87
N GLY A 179 -18.26 21.76 -13.60
CA GLY A 179 -18.36 21.73 -15.05
C GLY A 179 -19.31 20.66 -15.60
N ILE A 180 -20.37 20.34 -14.85
CA ILE A 180 -21.39 19.35 -15.25
C ILE A 180 -22.77 19.99 -15.42
N GLU A 181 -23.68 19.25 -16.04
CA GLU A 181 -25.10 19.65 -16.10
C GLU A 181 -25.68 19.80 -14.68
N GLU A 182 -26.55 20.78 -14.52
CA GLU A 182 -27.22 21.08 -13.24
C GLU A 182 -27.92 19.83 -12.71
N THR A 183 -27.57 19.45 -11.49
CA THR A 183 -28.15 18.29 -10.81
C THR A 183 -28.38 18.58 -9.34
N GLU A 184 -29.47 18.03 -8.82
CA GLU A 184 -29.79 18.03 -7.39
C GLU A 184 -29.30 16.75 -6.69
N ASP A 185 -28.77 15.78 -7.44
CA ASP A 185 -28.25 14.52 -6.90
C ASP A 185 -26.86 14.72 -6.27
N ASP A 186 -26.82 14.63 -4.93
CA ASP A 186 -25.57 14.74 -4.16
C ASP A 186 -24.56 13.64 -4.51
N ASN A 187 -25.02 12.45 -4.91
CA ASN A 187 -24.11 11.36 -5.29
C ASN A 187 -23.42 11.66 -6.61
N GLN A 188 -24.13 12.27 -7.56
CA GLN A 188 -23.55 12.69 -8.84
C GLN A 188 -22.52 13.79 -8.63
N LEU A 189 -22.84 14.80 -7.82
CA LEU A 189 -21.91 15.87 -7.46
C LEU A 189 -20.67 15.34 -6.74
N PHE A 190 -20.87 14.47 -5.74
CA PHE A 190 -19.77 13.87 -4.99
C PHE A 190 -18.87 13.02 -5.89
N LYS A 191 -19.45 12.21 -6.79
CA LYS A 191 -18.67 11.38 -7.73
C LYS A 191 -17.75 12.25 -8.60
N VAL A 192 -18.29 13.30 -9.20
CA VAL A 192 -17.51 14.20 -10.07
C VAL A 192 -16.49 15.00 -9.25
N PHE A 193 -16.82 15.38 -8.02
CA PHE A 193 -15.88 15.99 -7.10
C PHE A 193 -14.69 15.07 -6.82
N VAL A 194 -14.94 13.79 -6.51
CA VAL A 194 -13.88 12.79 -6.28
C VAL A 194 -13.05 12.55 -7.54
N GLU A 195 -13.65 12.55 -8.72
CA GLU A 195 -12.91 12.42 -9.99
C GLU A 195 -11.92 13.58 -10.21
N GLN A 196 -12.28 14.80 -9.82
CA GLN A 196 -11.44 15.98 -10.05
C GLN A 196 -10.50 16.29 -8.89
N TYR A 197 -10.91 15.99 -7.66
CA TYR A 197 -10.25 16.45 -6.42
C TYR A 197 -10.00 15.31 -5.43
N GLY A 198 -10.20 14.04 -5.82
CA GLY A 198 -10.01 12.87 -4.97
C GLY A 198 -8.60 12.73 -4.39
N ASP A 199 -7.59 13.25 -5.10
CA ASP A 199 -6.22 13.30 -4.62
C ASP A 199 -6.07 14.11 -3.31
N LEU A 200 -6.99 15.04 -3.00
CA LEU A 200 -6.94 15.85 -1.77
C LEU A 200 -6.90 15.01 -0.48
N TRP A 201 -7.36 13.77 -0.52
CA TRP A 201 -7.29 12.84 0.61
C TRP A 201 -5.84 12.54 1.06
N LEU A 202 -4.91 12.38 0.11
CA LEU A 202 -3.52 11.97 0.40
C LEU A 202 -2.52 12.62 -0.58
N ALA A 203 -2.74 13.89 -0.89
CA ALA A 203 -1.87 14.66 -1.76
C ALA A 203 -0.60 15.15 -1.05
N THR A 204 0.47 15.36 -1.81
CA THR A 204 1.59 16.19 -1.39
C THR A 204 1.14 17.64 -1.20
N GLU A 205 1.89 18.44 -0.43
CA GLU A 205 1.54 19.86 -0.24
C GLU A 205 1.48 20.65 -1.55
N GLU A 206 2.33 20.31 -2.52
CA GLU A 206 2.31 20.90 -3.86
C GLU A 206 1.01 20.55 -4.60
N ARG A 207 0.68 19.25 -4.69
CA ARG A 207 -0.52 18.78 -5.37
C ARG A 207 -1.80 19.29 -4.70
N LYS A 208 -1.82 19.32 -3.37
CA LYS A 208 -2.92 19.89 -2.58
C LYS A 208 -3.13 21.36 -2.92
N ARG A 209 -2.05 22.14 -2.97
CA ARG A 209 -2.12 23.57 -3.32
C ARG A 209 -2.68 23.77 -4.73
N GLU A 210 -2.19 23.02 -5.70
CA GLU A 210 -2.65 23.06 -7.09
C GLU A 210 -4.18 22.80 -7.17
N LEU A 211 -4.65 21.72 -6.55
CA LEU A 211 -6.07 21.35 -6.55
C LEU A 211 -6.96 22.39 -5.88
N LEU A 212 -6.53 22.92 -4.73
CA LEU A 212 -7.28 23.95 -4.02
C LEU A 212 -7.32 25.28 -4.79
N THR A 213 -6.22 25.68 -5.42
CA THR A 213 -6.18 26.87 -6.27
C THR A 213 -7.11 26.71 -7.47
N ASN A 214 -7.07 25.57 -8.15
CA ASN A 214 -7.97 25.29 -9.28
C ASN A 214 -9.45 25.36 -8.87
N PHE A 215 -9.80 24.77 -7.72
CA PHE A 215 -11.17 24.85 -7.18
C PHE A 215 -11.58 26.29 -6.86
N GLN A 216 -10.70 27.04 -6.19
CA GLN A 216 -10.94 28.44 -5.82
C GLN A 216 -11.14 29.34 -7.04
N GLU A 217 -10.30 29.23 -8.06
CA GLU A 217 -10.41 30.03 -9.28
C GLU A 217 -11.74 29.78 -10.00
N ARG A 218 -12.13 28.52 -10.18
CA ARG A 218 -13.43 28.16 -10.76
C ARG A 218 -14.59 28.68 -9.93
N SER A 219 -14.52 28.49 -8.61
CA SER A 219 -15.54 28.99 -7.69
C SER A 219 -15.72 30.49 -7.80
N MET A 220 -14.63 31.26 -7.84
CA MET A 220 -14.69 32.72 -7.97
C MET A 220 -15.29 33.18 -9.29
N ILE A 221 -14.98 32.51 -10.41
CA ILE A 221 -15.55 32.82 -11.72
C ILE A 221 -17.07 32.62 -11.69
N ILE A 222 -17.53 31.46 -11.21
CA ILE A 222 -18.96 31.14 -11.19
C ILE A 222 -19.70 32.04 -10.18
N LEU A 223 -19.18 32.21 -8.96
CA LEU A 223 -19.83 33.06 -7.95
C LEU A 223 -19.98 34.52 -8.39
N ARG A 224 -19.01 35.07 -9.14
CA ARG A 224 -19.14 36.42 -9.74
C ARG A 224 -20.28 36.48 -10.75
N LYS A 225 -20.38 35.49 -11.66
CA LYS A 225 -21.49 35.39 -12.61
C LYS A 225 -22.86 35.37 -11.91
N TYR A 226 -22.97 34.75 -10.74
CA TYR A 226 -24.21 34.72 -9.97
C TYR A 226 -24.45 36.00 -9.14
N SER A 227 -23.38 36.71 -8.78
CA SER A 227 -23.45 37.98 -8.04
C SER A 227 -23.79 39.16 -8.96
N ASP A 228 -23.36 39.13 -10.22
CA ASP A 228 -23.61 40.18 -11.23
C ASP A 228 -25.01 40.08 -11.88
N ASN A 229 -25.72 38.96 -11.68
CA ASN A 229 -27.06 38.70 -12.22
C ASN A 229 -28.20 38.94 -11.20
N HIS A 230 -27.88 39.51 -10.03
CA HIS A 230 -28.82 39.90 -8.98
C HIS A 230 -28.55 41.33 -8.51
#